data_AF-A0A6M0AQ34-F1
#
_entry.id   AF-A0A6M0AQ34-F1
#
_cell.length_a   1.000
_cell.length_b   1.000
_cell.length_c   1.000
_cell.angle_alpha   90.00
_cell.angle_beta   90.00
_cell.angle_gamma   90.00
#
_symmetry.space_group_name_H-M   'P 1'
#
loop_
_entity.id
_entity.type
_entity.pdbx_description
1 polymer ?
#
loop_
_entity_poly.entity_id
_entity_poly.type
_entity_poly.pdbx_seq_one_letter_code
_entity_poly.pdbx_strand_id
1 'polypeptide(L)' 'GQLLTFQPETGSISLNLNVTKNLFQALGGKLIVKQRPQQGEVMTVFLPLADLAKTPLPGIG' A
#
# COMPACT_ATOMS: atom_id res chain seq x y z
N GLY A 1 -6.90 17.32 5.39
CA GLY A 1 -5.59 17.95 5.67
C GLY A 1 -4.56 17.39 4.72
N GLN A 2 -3.97 18.26 3.89
CA GLN A 2 -2.84 17.90 3.04
C GLN A 2 -1.58 18.18 3.83
N LEU A 3 -0.85 17.13 4.17
CA LEU A 3 0.56 17.30 4.48
C LEU A 3 1.32 16.18 3.79
N LEU A 4 1.78 16.50 2.58
CA LEU A 4 2.91 15.85 1.95
C LEU A 4 4.14 16.46 2.63
N THR A 5 4.59 15.87 3.73
CA THR A 5 5.87 16.29 4.33
C THR A 5 6.96 15.45 3.69
N PHE A 6 7.64 16.05 2.72
CA PHE A 6 8.88 15.49 2.20
C PHE A 6 9.98 15.73 3.24
N GLN A 7 10.52 14.66 3.81
CA GLN A 7 11.63 14.69 4.76
C GLN A 7 12.89 14.19 4.02
N PRO A 8 13.62 15.08 3.32
CA PRO A 8 14.75 14.69 2.48
C PRO A 8 15.87 14.00 3.28
N GLU A 9 16.09 14.38 4.53
CA GLU A 9 17.09 13.75 5.40
C GLU A 9 16.83 12.27 5.70
N THR A 10 15.57 11.82 5.67
CA THR A 10 15.22 10.42 5.95
C THR A 10 14.75 9.67 4.71
N GLY A 11 14.58 10.34 3.57
CA GLY A 11 13.94 9.80 2.37
C GLY A 11 12.46 9.44 2.57
N SER A 12 11.83 9.95 3.64
CA SER A 12 10.46 9.60 4.01
C SER A 12 9.47 10.61 3.45
N ILE A 13 8.32 10.10 2.99
CA ILE A 13 7.18 10.90 2.58
C ILE A 13 6.03 10.62 3.55
N SER A 14 5.63 11.63 4.33
CA SER A 14 4.41 11.54 5.12
C SER A 14 3.20 11.72 4.20
N LEU A 15 2.29 10.76 4.18
CA LEU A 15 1.06 10.78 3.39
C LEU A 15 -0.15 10.87 4.32
N ASN A 16 -1.15 11.65 3.91
CA ASN A 16 -2.46 11.56 4.56
C ASN A 16 -3.16 10.26 4.14
N LEU A 17 -4.13 9.84 4.94
CA LEU A 17 -4.85 8.59 4.75
C LEU A 17 -5.52 8.46 3.36
N ASN A 18 -5.97 9.56 2.79
CA ASN A 18 -6.60 9.56 1.47
C ASN A 18 -5.57 9.25 0.37
N VAL A 19 -4.40 9.89 0.43
CA VAL A 19 -3.30 9.63 -0.52
C VAL A 19 -2.75 8.22 -0.33
N THR A 20 -2.63 7.76 0.91
CA THR A 20 -2.22 6.38 1.21
C THR A 20 -3.20 5.37 0.59
N LYS A 21 -4.53 5.58 0.71
CA LYS A 21 -5.54 4.71 0.07
C LYS A 21 -5.39 4.68 -1.45
N ASN A 22 -5.21 5.86 -2.07
CA ASN A 22 -5.01 5.97 -3.52
C ASN A 22 -3.75 5.24 -3.98
N LEU A 23 -2.66 5.29 -3.21
CA LEU A 23 -1.43 4.57 -3.52
C LEU A 23 -1.64 3.05 -3.53
N PHE A 24 -2.29 2.50 -2.50
CA PHE A 24 -2.60 1.06 -2.48
C PHE A 24 -3.51 0.66 -3.65
N GLN A 25 -4.49 1.50 -4.01
CA GLN A 25 -5.35 1.25 -5.19
C GLN A 25 -4.56 1.27 -6.50
N ALA A 26 -3.64 2.24 -6.68
CA ALA A 26 -2.79 2.33 -7.87
C ALA A 26 -1.84 1.12 -8.02
N LEU A 27 -1.42 0.52 -6.90
CA LEU A 27 -0.63 -0.70 -6.87
C LEU A 27 -1.46 -1.98 -7.11
N GLY A 28 -2.76 -1.88 -7.38
CA GLY A 28 -3.66 -3.03 -7.50
C GLY A 28 -4.03 -3.69 -6.16
N GLY A 29 -3.65 -3.04 -5.05
CA GLY A 29 -4.02 -3.43 -3.71
C GLY A 29 -5.27 -2.71 -3.19
N LYS A 30 -5.55 -2.89 -1.91
CA LYS A 30 -6.67 -2.25 -1.21
C LYS A 30 -6.28 -1.91 0.21
N LEU A 31 -6.63 -0.72 0.64
CA LEU A 31 -6.48 -0.28 2.03
C LEU A 31 -7.85 -0.07 2.68
N ILE A 32 -8.12 -0.76 3.78
CA ILE A 32 -9.33 -0.59 4.59
C ILE A 32 -8.94 -0.05 5.96
N VAL A 33 -9.69 0.94 6.44
CA VAL A 33 -9.48 1.55 7.76
C VAL A 33 -10.80 1.46 8.50
N LYS A 34 -10.78 0.88 9.70
CA LYS A 34 -11.97 0.72 10.54
C LYS A 34 -11.66 1.17 11.95
N GLN A 35 -12.53 2.00 12.52
CA GLN A 35 -12.51 2.25 13.96
C GLN A 35 -13.23 1.11 14.69
N ARG A 36 -12.58 0.54 15.70
CA ARG A 36 -13.17 -0.48 16.55
C ARG A 36 -13.23 0.01 17.99
N PRO A 37 -14.37 -0.11 18.68
CA PRO A 37 -14.57 0.45 20.02
C PRO A 37 -13.49 0.11 21.06
N GLN A 38 -12.85 -1.07 20.94
CA GLN A 38 -11.84 -1.55 21.90
C GLN A 38 -10.40 -1.54 21.35
N GLN A 39 -10.22 -1.36 20.04
CA GLN A 39 -8.92 -1.50 19.37
C GLN A 39 -8.46 -0.21 18.68
N GLY A 40 -9.30 0.83 18.68
CA GLY A 40 -9.03 2.06 17.96
C GLY A 40 -9.00 1.83 16.45
N GLU A 41 -8.06 2.49 15.78
CA GLU A 41 -7.92 2.41 14.33
C GLU A 41 -7.25 1.11 13.89
N VAL A 42 -7.98 0.29 13.13
CA VAL A 42 -7.48 -0.94 12.52
C VAL A 42 -7.32 -0.72 11.03
N MET A 43 -6.08 -0.88 10.55
CA MET A 43 -5.73 -0.77 9.14
C MET A 43 -5.48 -2.16 8.54
N THR A 44 -6.18 -2.49 7.46
CA THR A 44 -6.04 -3.77 6.75
C THR A 44 -5.57 -3.51 5.33
N VAL A 45 -4.43 -4.11 4.99
CA VAL A 45 -3.78 -3.97 3.70
C VAL A 45 -3.95 -5.27 2.91
N PHE A 46 -4.43 -5.15 1.68
CA PHE A 46 -4.44 -6.23 0.69
C PHE A 46 -3.48 -5.83 -0.42
N LEU A 47 -2.52 -6.68 -0.73
CA LEU A 47 -1.57 -6.47 -1.81
C LEU A 47 -1.71 -7.60 -2.83
N PRO A 48 -1.60 -7.30 -4.14
CA PRO A 48 -1.46 -8.36 -5.13
C PRO A 48 -0.18 -9.12 -4.84
N LEU A 49 -0.26 -10.45 -4.90
CA LEU A 49 0.95 -11.26 -4.94
C LEU A 49 1.66 -10.94 -6.27
N ALA A 50 2.97 -10.75 -6.22
CA ALA A 50 3.75 -10.55 -7.44
C ALA A 50 3.47 -11.70 -8.41
N ASP A 51 3.39 -11.38 -9.71
CA ASP A 51 3.19 -12.33 -10.80
C ASP A 51 4.46 -13.17 -11.01
N LEU A 52 4.95 -13.84 -9.96
CA LEU A 52 6.05 -14.82 -10.02
C LEU A 52 5.68 -16.03 -10.89
N ALA A 53 4.40 -16.14 -11.30
CA ALA A 53 3.87 -17.21 -12.14
C ALA A 53 3.87 -16.90 -13.64
N LYS A 54 4.33 -15.71 -14.07
CA LYS A 54 4.37 -15.33 -15.51
C LYS A 54 5.76 -15.20 -16.11
N THR A 55 6.80 -15.69 -15.44
CA THR A 55 8.02 -16.04 -16.18
C THR A 55 7.78 -17.44 -16.75
N PRO A 56 7.67 -17.61 -18.08
CA PRO A 56 7.79 -18.95 -18.63
C PRO A 56 9.14 -19.49 -18.15
N LEU A 57 9.16 -20.69 -17.58
CA LEU A 57 10.42 -21.36 -17.30
C LEU A 57 11.22 -21.40 -18.60
N PRO A 58 12.45 -20.85 -18.64
CA PRO A 58 13.28 -20.99 -19.82
C PRO A 58 13.59 -22.48 -20.00
N GLY A 59 12.98 -23.11 -21.02
CA GLY A 59 13.43 -24.41 -21.52
C GLY A 59 12.53 -25.62 -21.25
N ILE A 60 11.27 -25.59 -21.66
CA ILE A 60 10.66 -26.82 -22.19
C ILE A 60 10.58 -26.70 -23.71
N GLY A 61 11.57 -27.30 -24.37
CA GLY A 61 11.57 -27.57 -25.80
C GLY A 61 10.81 -28.84 -26.14
#